data_AF-N4U3X7-F1
#
_entry.id   AF-N4U3X7-F1
#
_cell.length_a   1.000
_cell.length_b   1.000
_cell.length_c   1.000
_cell.angle_alpha   90.00
_cell.angle_beta   90.00
_cell.angle_gamma   90.00
#
_symmetry.space_group_name_H-M   'P 1'
#
loop_
_entity.id
_entity.type
_entity.pdbx_description
1 polymer ?
#
loop_
_entity_poly.entity_id
_entity_poly.type
_entity_poly.pdbx_seq_one_letter_code
_entity_poly.pdbx_strand_id
1 'polypeptide(L)' 'MGSHCKVGRGIRDWTKEEMMSYLDWDKLETERVERNVEKEIQAQPFLTYRGIGYVWRAAEKDAEDQQQVN' A
#
# COMPACT_ATOMS: atom_id res chain seq x y z
N MET A 1 6.61 -6.86 8.29
CA MET A 1 7.15 -6.22 9.51
C MET A 1 6.90 -7.17 10.68
N GLY A 2 7.84 -7.32 11.61
CA GLY A 2 7.66 -8.21 12.77
C GLY A 2 6.71 -7.62 13.82
N SER A 3 6.20 -8.43 14.75
CA SER A 3 5.25 -8.06 15.82
C SER A 3 5.83 -7.11 16.90
N HIS A 4 6.91 -6.40 16.59
CA HIS A 4 7.67 -5.61 17.55
C HIS A 4 7.96 -4.21 17.03
N CYS A 5 7.85 -3.23 17.92
CA CYS A 5 8.21 -1.83 17.69
C CYS A 5 9.63 -1.56 18.24
N LYS A 6 10.45 -0.86 17.46
CA LYS A 6 11.72 -0.30 17.96
C LYS A 6 11.45 1.04 18.65
N VAL A 7 11.75 1.14 19.93
CA VAL A 7 11.64 2.37 20.71
C VAL A 7 13.02 2.71 21.26
N GLY A 8 13.68 3.70 20.65
CA GLY A 8 15.07 4.05 20.96
C GLY A 8 16.02 2.88 20.73
N ARG A 9 16.67 2.39 21.81
CA ARG A 9 17.55 1.20 21.77
C ARG A 9 16.83 -0.12 22.12
N GLY A 10 15.55 -0.07 22.48
CA GLY A 10 14.76 -1.23 22.89
C GLY A 10 13.82 -1.75 21.80
N ILE A 11 13.41 -3.01 21.95
CA ILE A 11 12.38 -3.66 21.15
C ILE A 11 11.24 -4.01 22.13
N ARG A 12 10.00 -3.66 21.78
CA ARG A 12 8.81 -4.07 22.54
C ARG A 12 7.78 -4.69 21.62
N ASP A 13 6.92 -5.55 22.17
CA ASP A 13 5.74 -6.04 21.46
C ASP A 13 4.78 -4.90 21.12
N TRP A 14 4.03 -5.07 20.04
CA TRP A 14 2.95 -4.16 19.68
C TRP A 14 1.85 -4.21 20.73
N THR A 15 1.27 -3.05 21.05
CA THR A 15 0.02 -3.03 21.80
C THR A 15 -1.11 -3.53 20.91
N LYS A 16 -2.22 -3.92 21.53
CA LYS A 16 -3.42 -4.33 20.78
C LYS A 16 -3.89 -3.21 19.86
N GLU A 17 -3.86 -1.97 20.32
CA GLU A 17 -4.25 -0.79 19.57
C GLU A 17 -3.34 -0.59 18.35
N GLU A 18 -2.04 -0.82 18.48
CA GLU A 18 -1.11 -0.74 17.34
C GLU A 18 -1.34 -1.86 16.34
N MET A 19 -1.59 -3.09 16.81
CA MET A 19 -1.97 -4.21 15.95
C MET A 19 -3.25 -3.90 15.17
N MET A 20 -4.28 -3.39 15.85
CA MET A 20 -5.54 -3.02 15.21
C MET A 20 -5.36 -1.85 14.24
N SER A 21 -4.59 -0.84 14.62
CA SER A 21 -4.30 0.32 13.76
C SER A 21 -3.56 -0.10 12.49
N TYR A 22 -2.66 -1.07 12.57
CA TYR A 22 -2.00 -1.64 11.39
C TYR A 22 -3.01 -2.36 10.48
N LEU A 23 -3.90 -3.17 11.05
CA LEU A 23 -4.93 -3.87 10.27
C LEU A 23 -5.91 -2.91 9.59
N ASP A 24 -6.32 -1.86 10.30
CA ASP A 24 -7.19 -0.82 9.74
C ASP A 24 -6.49 -0.11 8.58
N TRP A 25 -5.22 0.25 8.75
CA TRP A 25 -4.42 0.85 7.69
C TRP A 25 -4.22 -0.08 6.48
N ASP A 26 -3.84 -1.34 6.72
CA ASP A 26 -3.60 -2.36 5.67
C ASP A 26 -4.86 -2.61 4.83
N LYS A 27 -6.02 -2.66 5.51
CA LYS A 27 -7.32 -2.77 4.85
C LYS A 27 -7.63 -1.53 4.00
N LEU A 28 -7.49 -0.34 4.56
CA LEU A 28 -7.76 0.91 3.85
C LEU A 28 -6.83 1.09 2.64
N GLU A 29 -5.57 0.69 2.77
CA GLU A 29 -4.60 0.74 1.68
C GLU A 29 -4.94 -0.26 0.58
N THR A 30 -5.34 -1.48 0.95
CA THR A 30 -5.82 -2.47 -0.01
C THR A 30 -7.03 -1.94 -0.79
N GLU A 31 -8.04 -1.41 -0.09
CA GLU A 31 -9.24 -0.82 -0.72
C GLU A 31 -8.90 0.40 -1.62
N ARG A 32 -7.82 1.13 -1.33
CA ARG A 32 -7.35 2.23 -2.18
C ARG A 32 -6.70 1.71 -3.46
N VAL A 33 -5.82 0.72 -3.35
CA VAL A 33 -5.16 0.10 -4.50
C VAL A 33 -6.18 -0.56 -5.42
N GLU A 34 -7.16 -1.28 -4.88
CA GLU A 34 -8.24 -1.91 -5.66
C GLU A 34 -9.03 -0.87 -6.47
N ARG A 35 -9.38 0.28 -5.89
CA ARG A 35 -10.03 1.37 -6.62
C ARG A 35 -9.17 1.95 -7.74
N ASN A 36 -7.85 2.03 -7.56
CA ASN A 36 -6.95 2.49 -8.62
C ASN A 36 -6.90 1.48 -9.76
N VAL A 37 -6.82 0.19 -9.44
CA VAL A 37 -6.86 -0.90 -10.43
C VAL A 37 -8.19 -0.92 -11.17
N GLU A 38 -9.32 -0.71 -10.49
CA GLU A 38 -10.64 -0.64 -11.12
C GLU A 38 -10.72 0.49 -12.15
N LYS A 39 -10.26 1.70 -11.79
CA LYS A 39 -10.17 2.82 -12.73
C LYS A 39 -9.30 2.50 -13.94
N GLU A 40 -8.19 1.81 -13.71
CA GLU A 40 -7.28 1.41 -14.77
C GLU A 40 -7.92 0.37 -15.71
N ILE A 41 -8.65 -0.61 -15.16
CA ILE A 41 -9.42 -1.60 -15.93
C ILE A 41 -10.51 -0.94 -16.77
N GLN A 42 -11.24 0.02 -16.18
CA GLN A 42 -12.28 0.78 -16.87
C GLN A 42 -11.70 1.61 -18.03
N ALA A 43 -10.51 2.19 -17.85
CA ALA A 43 -9.81 2.95 -18.88
C ALA A 43 -9.24 2.06 -19.99
N GLN A 44 -8.59 0.94 -19.62
CA GLN A 44 -8.02 -0.01 -20.56
C GLN A 44 -7.94 -1.42 -19.92
N PRO A 45 -8.76 -2.38 -20.39
CA PRO A 45 -8.73 -3.74 -19.85
C PRO A 45 -7.36 -4.41 -19.96
N PHE A 46 -7.00 -5.21 -18.95
CA PHE A 46 -5.80 -6.06 -18.99
C PHE A 46 -6.08 -7.33 -19.78
N LEU A 47 -5.84 -7.29 -21.10
CA LEU A 47 -5.94 -8.48 -21.95
C LEU A 47 -4.77 -9.46 -21.74
N THR A 48 -3.60 -8.93 -21.37
CA THR A 48 -2.38 -9.69 -21.07
C THR A 48 -1.56 -8.95 -20.02
N TYR A 49 -0.61 -9.64 -19.38
CA TYR A 49 0.33 -9.02 -18.44
C TYR A 49 1.21 -7.98 -19.13
N ARG A 50 1.23 -6.74 -18.61
CA ARG A 50 1.96 -5.59 -19.18
C ARG A 50 3.48 -5.59 -18.87
N GLY A 51 3.97 -6.57 -18.11
CA GLY A 51 5.39 -6.70 -17.76
C GLY A 51 5.77 -6.03 -16.44
N ILE A 52 6.88 -6.47 -15.85
CA ILE A 52 7.35 -6.00 -14.54
C ILE A 52 7.69 -4.51 -14.54
N GLY A 53 8.22 -3.98 -15.64
CA GLY A 53 8.53 -2.56 -15.78
C GLY A 53 7.29 -1.66 -15.90
N TYR A 54 6.12 -2.21 -16.25
CA TYR A 54 4.86 -1.48 -16.14
C TYR A 54 4.44 -1.34 -14.68
N VAL A 55 4.49 -2.45 -13.94
CA VAL A 55 4.11 -2.49 -12.51
C VAL A 55 4.93 -1.50 -11.70
N TRP A 56 6.26 -1.48 -11.86
CA TRP A 56 7.12 -0.56 -11.12
C TRP A 56 6.86 0.91 -11.46
N ARG A 57 6.64 1.24 -12.74
CA ARG A 57 6.30 2.63 -13.13
C ARG A 57 4.94 3.07 -12.58
N ALA A 58 3.96 2.17 -12.56
CA ALA A 58 2.66 2.45 -11.96
C ALA A 58 2.79 2.67 -10.44
N ALA A 59 3.61 1.86 -9.75
CA ALA A 59 3.89 2.03 -8.33
C ALA A 59 4.65 3.33 -8.01
N GLU A 60 5.64 3.70 -8.84
CA GLU A 60 6.38 4.96 -8.69
C GLU A 60 5.46 6.17 -8.85
N LYS A 61 4.61 6.16 -9.89
CA LYS A 61 3.60 7.20 -10.10
C LYS A 61 2.62 7.30 -8.93
N ASP A 62 2.12 6.16 -8.44
CA ASP A 62 1.22 6.13 -7.28
C ASP A 62 1.89 6.70 -6.02
N ALA A 63 3.18 6.41 -5.80
CA ALA A 63 3.95 6.96 -4.70
C ALA A 63 4.17 8.49 -4.83
N GLU A 64 4.38 9.01 -6.04
CA GLU A 64 4.46 10.45 -6.31
C GLU A 64 3.11 11.14 -6.07
N ASP A 65 2.02 10.58 -6.59
CA ASP A 65 0.67 11.11 -6.45
C ASP A 65 0.25 11.17 -4.96
N GLN A 66 0.64 10.17 -4.15
CA GLN A 66 0.40 10.19 -2.70
C GLN A 66 1.19 11.28 -1.95
N GLN A 67 2.41 11.59 -2.39
CA GLN A 67 3.23 12.64 -1.77
C GLN A 67 2.72 14.05 -2.08
N GLN A 68 2.05 14.23 -3.22
CA GLN A 68 1.51 15.53 -3.65
C GLN A 68 0.18 15.89 -2.96
N VAL A 69 -0.51 14.91 -2.37
CA VAL A 69 -1.81 15.08 -1.71
C VAL A 69 -1.67 15.41 -0.21
N ASN A 70 -0.44 15.52 0.29
CA ASN A 70 -0.12 15.76 1.71
C ASN A 70 0.38 17.19 1.96
#